data_AF-A0A8T6LYL8-F1
#
_entry.id   AF-A0A8T6LYL8-F1
#
_cell.length_a   1.000
_cell.length_b   1.000
_cell.length_c   1.000
_cell.angle_alpha   90.00
_cell.angle_beta   90.00
_cell.angle_gamma   90.00
#
_symmetry.space_group_name_H-M   'P 1'
#
loop_
_entity.id
_entity.type
_entity.pdbx_description
1 polymer ?
#
loop_
_entity_poly.entity_id
_entity_poly.type
_entity_poly.pdbx_seq_one_letter_code
_entity_poly.pdbx_strand_id
1 'polypeptide(L)'
;MQKTMILALGGNMIKKAKEKGTFEEQYENVTTSCDQIIEIIKQGWNIVITHGNGPQVGNLLLQQELLKDKIPPMPLDVCGALSQGEIGYLVQQILRNKLKKNKINKKVVTIITQVLVDEKDPEFKNPSKPIGPFYKIKNNRFPMVYQTGKGWRRVVPS
;
A
#
# COMPACT_ATOMS: atom_id res chain seq x y z
N MET A 1 -31.68 5.42 5.90
CA MET A 1 -30.51 5.61 5.01
C MET A 1 -29.39 4.68 5.45
N GLN A 2 -28.68 4.06 4.51
CA GLN A 2 -27.51 3.23 4.84
C GLN A 2 -26.35 4.13 5.30
N LYS A 3 -25.78 3.87 6.48
CA LYS A 3 -24.63 4.65 6.98
C LYS A 3 -23.36 4.27 6.22
N THR A 4 -22.51 5.26 5.95
CA THR A 4 -21.22 5.07 5.26
C THR A 4 -20.08 5.14 6.26
N MET A 5 -19.13 4.21 6.13
CA MET A 5 -17.92 4.12 6.94
C MET A 5 -16.69 4.17 6.03
N ILE A 6 -15.69 4.96 6.41
CA ILE A 6 -14.37 4.97 5.76
C ILE A 6 -13.43 4.11 6.62
N LEU A 7 -12.90 3.04 6.04
CA LEU A 7 -11.94 2.14 6.69
C LEU A 7 -10.55 2.36 6.11
N ALA A 8 -9.64 2.91 6.92
CA ALA A 8 -8.24 3.09 6.56
C ALA A 8 -7.42 1.88 7.00
N LEU A 9 -7.04 1.03 6.03
CA LEU A 9 -6.27 -0.18 6.27
C LEU A 9 -4.78 0.15 6.44
N GLY A 10 -4.22 -0.23 7.58
CA GLY A 10 -2.79 -0.06 7.86
C GLY A 10 -1.91 -1.08 7.12
N GLY A 11 -0.60 -0.82 7.05
CA GLY A 11 0.36 -1.69 6.36
C GLY A 11 0.39 -3.13 6.86
N ASN A 12 0.08 -3.36 8.15
CA ASN A 12 0.01 -4.70 8.75
C ASN A 12 -1.10 -5.58 8.16
N MET A 13 -2.09 -4.99 7.50
CA MET A 13 -3.17 -5.73 6.83
C MET A 13 -2.73 -6.36 5.51
N ILE A 14 -1.60 -5.92 4.97
CA ILE A 14 -1.04 -6.43 3.72
C ILE A 14 0.27 -7.16 4.01
N LYS A 15 1.17 -6.58 4.81
CA LYS A 15 2.45 -7.19 5.16
C LYS A 15 2.78 -6.95 6.63
N LYS A 16 2.97 -8.03 7.39
CA LYS A 16 3.41 -7.97 8.79
C LYS A 16 4.92 -7.70 8.88
N ALA A 17 5.36 -7.23 10.04
CA ALA A 17 6.74 -6.78 10.25
C ALA A 17 7.81 -7.87 10.02
N LYS A 18 7.51 -9.14 10.33
CA LYS A 18 8.44 -10.27 10.24
C LYS A 18 8.34 -11.06 8.93
N GLU A 19 7.37 -10.75 8.08
CA GLU A 19 7.13 -11.47 6.83
C GLU A 19 8.09 -11.02 5.73
N LYS A 20 8.37 -11.92 4.78
CA LYS A 20 9.20 -11.61 3.61
C LYS A 20 8.47 -10.68 2.63
N GLY A 21 7.14 -10.69 2.66
CA GLY A 21 6.27 -9.96 1.75
C GLY A 21 5.98 -10.74 0.47
N THR A 22 5.94 -12.07 0.53
CA THR A 22 5.55 -12.87 -0.65
C THR A 22 4.10 -12.60 -1.02
N PHE A 23 3.71 -12.98 -2.25
CA PHE A 23 2.33 -12.84 -2.68
C PHE A 23 1.38 -13.63 -1.77
N GLU A 24 1.76 -14.85 -1.38
CA GLU A 24 0.96 -15.73 -0.52
C GLU A 24 0.76 -15.14 0.87
N GLU A 25 1.83 -14.59 1.49
CA GLU A 25 1.73 -13.89 2.78
C GLU A 25 0.78 -12.68 2.67
N GLN A 26 0.92 -11.89 1.60
CA GLN A 26 0.04 -10.74 1.37
C GLN A 26 -1.41 -11.15 1.13
N TYR A 27 -1.64 -12.20 0.35
CA TYR A 27 -2.96 -12.74 0.07
C TYR A 27 -3.66 -13.25 1.34
N GLU A 28 -2.95 -13.95 2.22
CA GLU A 28 -3.49 -14.46 3.48
C GLU A 28 -3.83 -13.33 4.46
N ASN A 29 -2.95 -12.33 4.56
CA ASN A 29 -3.19 -11.15 5.39
C ASN A 29 -4.42 -10.36 4.93
N VAL A 30 -4.55 -10.14 3.62
CA VAL A 30 -5.72 -9.46 3.04
C VAL A 30 -6.97 -10.35 3.19
N THR A 31 -6.84 -11.67 3.12
CA THR A 31 -7.94 -12.61 3.35
C THR A 31 -8.50 -12.47 4.77
N THR A 32 -7.62 -12.51 5.77
CA THR A 32 -8.01 -12.34 7.20
C THR A 32 -8.67 -10.98 7.43
N SER A 33 -8.08 -9.93 6.85
CA SER A 33 -8.58 -8.57 6.89
C SER A 33 -10.00 -8.44 6.31
N CYS A 34 -10.23 -9.10 5.18
CA CYS A 34 -11.52 -9.06 4.49
C CYS A 34 -12.61 -9.84 5.25
N ASP A 35 -12.28 -10.81 6.10
CA ASP A 35 -13.28 -11.45 6.97
C ASP A 35 -13.90 -10.44 7.95
N GLN A 36 -13.09 -9.58 8.54
CA GLN A 36 -13.58 -8.53 9.44
C GLN A 36 -14.46 -7.51 8.71
N ILE A 37 -14.08 -7.15 7.48
CA ILE A 37 -14.85 -6.23 6.64
C ILE A 37 -16.23 -6.83 6.32
N ILE A 38 -16.32 -8.14 6.06
CA ILE A 38 -17.60 -8.81 5.80
C ILE A 38 -18.54 -8.70 7.00
N GLU A 39 -18.04 -8.84 8.22
CA GLU A 39 -18.87 -8.68 9.42
C GLU A 39 -19.40 -7.25 9.56
N ILE A 40 -18.61 -6.24 9.20
CA ILE A 40 -19.08 -4.83 9.14
C ILE A 40 -20.15 -4.67 8.05
N ILE A 41 -19.97 -5.28 6.87
CA ILE A 41 -20.97 -5.23 5.78
C ILE A 41 -22.29 -5.87 6.22
N LYS A 42 -22.24 -7.00 6.95
CA LYS A 42 -23.43 -7.70 7.47
C LYS A 42 -24.23 -6.85 8.46
N GLN A 43 -23.57 -5.97 9.22
CA GLN A 43 -24.24 -4.98 10.08
C GLN A 43 -24.93 -3.85 9.29
N GLY A 44 -24.89 -3.90 7.96
CA GLY A 44 -25.61 -2.98 7.09
C GLY A 44 -24.82 -1.74 6.69
N TRP A 45 -23.50 -1.66 6.93
CA TRP A 45 -22.69 -0.52 6.52
C TRP A 45 -22.42 -0.48 5.00
N ASN A 46 -22.37 0.73 4.45
CA ASN A 46 -21.69 1.01 3.20
C ASN A 46 -20.23 1.39 3.50
N ILE A 47 -19.27 0.88 2.72
CA ILE A 47 -17.85 0.97 3.10
C ILE A 47 -17.03 1.58 1.96
N VAL A 48 -16.21 2.56 2.30
CA VAL A 48 -15.08 3.03 1.48
C VAL A 48 -13.80 2.52 2.15
N ILE A 49 -12.94 1.88 1.38
CA ILE A 49 -11.68 1.31 1.88
C ILE A 49 -10.53 2.16 1.34
N THR A 50 -9.66 2.63 2.23
CA THR A 50 -8.36 3.22 1.88
C THR A 50 -7.25 2.34 2.43
N HIS A 51 -6.03 2.44 1.89
CA HIS A 51 -4.92 1.66 2.38
C HIS A 51 -3.59 2.41 2.27
N GLY A 52 -2.63 2.07 3.13
CA GLY A 52 -1.23 2.41 2.91
C GLY A 52 -0.57 1.53 1.84
N ASN A 53 0.57 1.96 1.31
CA ASN A 53 1.32 1.23 0.28
C ASN A 53 2.85 1.20 0.53
N GLY A 54 3.32 1.65 1.69
CA GLY A 54 4.75 1.92 1.95
C GLY A 54 5.71 0.77 1.64
N PRO A 55 5.41 -0.49 2.03
CA PRO A 55 6.20 -1.65 1.62
C PRO A 55 6.15 -1.90 0.10
N GLN A 56 4.96 -1.87 -0.50
CA GLN A 56 4.72 -2.19 -1.92
C GLN A 56 5.39 -1.16 -2.84
N VAL A 57 5.12 0.13 -2.63
CA VAL A 57 5.71 1.21 -3.44
C VAL A 57 7.22 1.25 -3.32
N GLY A 58 7.77 0.94 -2.14
CA GLY A 58 9.20 0.87 -1.94
C GLY A 58 9.86 -0.33 -2.63
N ASN A 59 9.19 -1.48 -2.67
CA ASN A 59 9.64 -2.62 -3.47
C ASN A 59 9.58 -2.34 -4.97
N LEU A 60 8.50 -1.70 -5.45
CA LEU A 60 8.37 -1.28 -6.84
C LEU A 60 9.48 -0.30 -7.24
N LEU A 61 9.78 0.70 -6.41
CA LEU A 61 10.90 1.60 -6.66
C LEU A 61 12.25 0.88 -6.70
N LEU A 62 12.48 -0.07 -5.80
CA LEU A 62 13.70 -0.88 -5.85
C LEU A 62 13.80 -1.67 -7.16
N GLN A 63 12.70 -2.22 -7.67
CA GLN A 63 12.66 -2.91 -8.96
C GLN A 63 12.99 -1.95 -10.12
N GLN A 64 12.43 -0.73 -10.12
CA GLN A 64 12.77 0.30 -11.11
C GLN A 64 14.28 0.62 -11.09
N GLU A 65 14.85 0.76 -9.89
CA GLU A 65 16.28 1.09 -9.73
C GLU A 65 17.21 -0.04 -10.18
N LEU A 66 16.88 -1.29 -9.86
CA LEU A 66 17.70 -2.46 -10.22
C LEU A 66 17.69 -2.76 -11.72
N LEU A 67 16.64 -2.34 -12.43
CA LEU A 67 16.48 -2.59 -13.87
C LEU A 67 16.71 -1.35 -14.74
N LYS A 68 17.04 -0.20 -14.15
CA LYS A 68 17.17 1.09 -14.86
C LYS A 68 18.09 1.08 -16.08
N ASP A 69 19.14 0.24 -16.06
CA ASP A 69 20.13 0.14 -17.15
C ASP A 69 19.64 -0.75 -18.31
N LYS A 70 18.48 -1.40 -18.13
CA LYS A 70 17.82 -2.27 -19.13
C LYS A 70 16.43 -1.76 -19.52
N ILE A 71 15.70 -1.17 -18.57
CA ILE A 71 14.33 -0.69 -18.72
C ILE A 71 14.26 0.70 -18.07
N PRO A 72 13.82 1.75 -18.79
CA PRO A 72 13.67 3.08 -18.23
C PRO A 72 12.80 3.07 -16.96
N PRO A 73 13.27 3.65 -15.84
CA PRO A 73 12.55 3.60 -14.58
C PRO A 73 11.33 4.51 -14.59
N MET A 74 10.24 4.05 -13.99
CA MET A 74 9.07 4.88 -13.71
C MET A 74 9.28 5.80 -12.49
N PRO A 75 8.69 7.01 -12.48
CA PRO A 75 8.75 7.90 -11.33
C PRO A 75 7.89 7.40 -10.15
N LEU A 76 8.10 8.00 -8.97
CA LEU A 76 7.49 7.55 -7.70
C LEU A 76 5.95 7.62 -7.71
N ASP A 77 5.37 8.64 -8.33
CA ASP A 77 3.92 8.80 -8.47
C ASP A 77 3.31 7.67 -9.31
N VAL A 78 3.97 7.28 -10.41
CA VAL A 78 3.58 6.13 -11.23
C VAL A 78 3.74 4.82 -10.44
N CYS A 79 4.83 4.64 -9.69
CA CYS A 79 4.95 3.50 -8.77
C CYS A 79 3.83 3.51 -7.70
N GLY A 80 3.41 4.69 -7.26
CA GLY A 80 2.23 4.88 -6.41
C GLY A 80 0.97 4.33 -7.07
N ALA A 81 0.69 4.72 -8.32
CA ALA A 81 -0.45 4.20 -9.08
C ALA A 81 -0.37 2.68 -9.30
N LEU A 82 0.81 2.13 -9.62
CA LEU A 82 1.02 0.68 -9.73
C LEU A 82 0.67 -0.05 -8.43
N SER A 83 1.08 0.50 -7.29
CA SER A 83 0.74 -0.11 -5.98
C SER A 83 -0.75 -0.06 -5.64
N GLN A 84 -1.50 0.93 -6.15
CA GLN A 84 -2.96 0.95 -6.04
C GLN A 84 -3.58 -0.18 -6.86
N GLY A 85 -3.04 -0.43 -8.05
CA GLY A 85 -3.42 -1.57 -8.88
C GLY A 85 -3.17 -2.92 -8.18
N GLU A 86 -1.96 -3.12 -7.64
CA GLU A 86 -1.56 -4.33 -6.91
C GLU A 86 -2.47 -4.61 -5.70
N ILE A 87 -2.55 -3.66 -4.76
CA ILE A 87 -3.28 -3.84 -3.50
C ILE A 87 -4.78 -3.86 -3.76
N GLY A 88 -5.27 -2.94 -4.59
CA GLY A 88 -6.68 -2.85 -4.93
C GLY A 88 -7.18 -4.08 -5.69
N TYR A 89 -6.36 -4.70 -6.53
CA TYR A 89 -6.71 -5.98 -7.15
C TYR A 89 -6.92 -7.07 -6.10
N LEU A 90 -5.96 -7.23 -5.17
CA LEU A 90 -6.04 -8.24 -4.11
C LEU A 90 -7.29 -8.06 -3.24
N VAL A 91 -7.51 -6.85 -2.71
CA VAL A 91 -8.66 -6.53 -1.87
C VAL A 91 -9.97 -6.75 -2.62
N GLN A 92 -10.06 -6.26 -3.86
CA GLN A 92 -11.27 -6.40 -4.69
C GLN A 92 -11.58 -7.88 -4.96
N GLN A 93 -10.59 -8.67 -5.36
CA GLN A 93 -10.78 -10.08 -5.66
C GLN A 93 -11.25 -10.86 -4.43
N ILE A 94 -10.56 -10.69 -3.30
CA ILE A 94 -10.85 -11.40 -2.05
C ILE A 94 -12.23 -11.01 -1.51
N LEU A 95 -12.55 -9.72 -1.45
CA LEU A 95 -13.86 -9.26 -0.98
C LEU A 95 -14.99 -9.77 -1.87
N ARG A 96 -14.84 -9.73 -3.20
CA ARG A 96 -15.86 -10.28 -4.12
C ARG A 96 -16.12 -11.76 -3.85
N ASN A 97 -15.06 -12.55 -3.65
CA ASN A 97 -15.17 -13.97 -3.33
C ASN A 97 -15.91 -14.18 -2.00
N LYS A 98 -15.56 -13.42 -0.95
CA LYS A 98 -16.23 -13.54 0.35
C LYS A 98 -17.67 -13.05 0.33
N LEU A 99 -17.99 -11.98 -0.38
CA LEU A 99 -19.36 -11.50 -0.59
C LEU A 99 -20.22 -12.58 -1.25
N LYS A 100 -19.71 -13.22 -2.32
CA LYS A 100 -20.39 -14.34 -2.98
C LYS A 100 -20.60 -15.52 -2.02
N LYS A 101 -19.57 -15.91 -1.27
CA LYS A 101 -19.65 -17.00 -0.27
C LYS A 101 -20.71 -16.71 0.81
N ASN A 102 -20.85 -15.46 1.23
CA ASN A 102 -21.83 -15.02 2.22
C ASN A 102 -23.20 -14.65 1.62
N LYS A 103 -23.42 -14.88 0.31
CA LYS A 103 -24.67 -14.53 -0.41
C LYS A 103 -25.03 -13.04 -0.30
N ILE A 104 -24.03 -12.16 -0.19
CA ILE A 104 -24.21 -10.71 -0.10
C ILE A 104 -24.09 -10.11 -1.50
N ASN A 105 -25.17 -9.49 -2.00
CA ASN A 105 -25.19 -8.84 -3.30
C ASN A 105 -24.65 -7.40 -3.21
N LYS A 106 -23.33 -7.24 -3.17
CA LYS A 106 -22.64 -5.95 -3.29
C LYS A 106 -21.54 -6.00 -4.34
N LYS A 107 -21.34 -4.89 -5.05
CA LYS A 107 -20.24 -4.71 -6.00
C LYS A 107 -19.03 -4.10 -5.28
N VAL A 108 -17.83 -4.48 -5.71
CA VAL A 108 -16.55 -3.94 -5.23
C VAL A 108 -15.79 -3.42 -6.43
N VAL A 109 -15.28 -2.20 -6.33
CA VAL A 109 -14.47 -1.54 -7.36
C VAL A 109 -13.26 -0.88 -6.72
N THR A 110 -12.11 -1.01 -7.37
CA THR A 110 -10.89 -0.27 -7.06
C THR A 110 -10.80 0.94 -7.99
N ILE A 111 -10.49 2.11 -7.43
CA ILE A 111 -10.44 3.38 -8.16
C ILE A 111 -9.03 3.94 -8.03
N ILE A 112 -8.36 4.16 -9.17
CA ILE A 112 -7.09 4.90 -9.19
C ILE A 112 -7.38 6.33 -8.73
N THR A 113 -6.66 6.76 -7.70
CA THR A 113 -6.93 8.00 -6.99
C THR A 113 -5.70 8.90 -7.02
N GLN A 114 -5.91 10.16 -7.42
CA GLN A 114 -4.93 11.24 -7.36
C GLN A 114 -5.30 12.20 -6.23
N VAL A 115 -4.31 12.74 -5.55
CA VAL A 115 -4.48 13.70 -4.45
C VAL A 115 -3.65 14.93 -4.77
N LEU A 116 -4.29 16.10 -4.78
CA LEU A 116 -3.58 17.38 -4.92
C LEU A 116 -2.78 17.66 -3.66
N VAL A 117 -1.53 18.09 -3.83
CA VAL A 117 -0.61 18.50 -2.77
C VAL A 117 -0.05 19.87 -3.09
N ASP A 118 0.37 20.62 -2.06
CA ASP A 118 0.99 21.92 -2.25
C ASP A 118 2.43 21.75 -2.73
N GLU A 119 2.79 22.32 -3.88
CA GLU A 119 4.16 22.27 -4.42
C GLU A 119 5.21 22.91 -3.48
N LYS A 120 4.75 23.76 -2.54
CA LYS A 120 5.59 24.46 -1.57
C LYS A 120 5.73 23.72 -0.24
N ASP A 121 5.19 22.49 -0.14
CA ASP A 121 5.29 21.70 1.09
C ASP A 121 6.76 21.53 1.51
N PRO A 122 7.13 21.87 2.76
CA PRO A 122 8.49 21.71 3.27
C PRO A 122 9.06 20.29 3.14
N GLU A 123 8.20 19.26 3.13
CA GLU A 123 8.61 17.85 2.97
C GLU A 123 9.27 17.58 1.61
N PHE A 124 9.02 18.40 0.56
CA PHE A 124 9.76 18.30 -0.70
C PHE A 124 11.24 18.63 -0.54
N LYS A 125 11.59 19.47 0.44
CA LYS A 125 12.99 19.81 0.76
C LYS A 125 13.58 18.90 1.82
N ASN A 126 12.78 18.51 2.81
CA ASN A 126 13.21 17.66 3.92
C ASN A 126 12.26 16.46 4.10
N PRO A 127 12.38 15.43 3.26
CA PRO A 127 11.48 14.29 3.30
C PRO A 127 11.68 13.45 4.57
N SER A 128 10.58 13.06 5.20
CA SER A 128 10.61 12.30 6.47
C SER A 128 10.04 10.90 6.37
N LYS A 129 9.19 10.60 5.38
CA LYS A 129 8.41 9.35 5.36
C LYS A 129 9.20 8.16 4.83
N PRO A 130 9.42 7.11 5.64
CA PRO A 130 10.23 5.97 5.24
C PRO A 130 9.46 4.97 4.37
N ILE A 131 10.06 4.56 3.25
CA ILE A 131 9.49 3.58 2.31
C ILE A 131 10.47 2.45 2.00
N GLY A 132 9.94 1.31 1.55
CA GLY A 132 10.76 0.19 1.09
C GLY A 132 11.59 -0.51 2.17
N PRO A 133 12.58 -1.32 1.75
CA PRO A 133 13.39 -2.14 2.64
C PRO A 133 14.46 -1.34 3.38
N PHE A 134 15.10 -2.01 4.35
CA PHE A 134 16.29 -1.49 5.02
C PHE A 134 17.56 -1.79 4.22
N TYR A 135 18.49 -0.84 4.24
CA TYR A 135 19.81 -0.92 3.64
C TYR A 135 20.87 -0.91 4.75
N LYS A 136 21.91 -1.73 4.61
CA LYS A 136 23.02 -1.74 5.58
C LYS A 136 23.89 -0.49 5.47
N ILE A 137 24.06 0.03 4.24
CA ILE A 137 24.92 1.17 3.92
C ILE A 137 24.05 2.29 3.37
N LYS A 138 24.38 3.54 3.69
CA LYS A 138 23.70 4.73 3.16
C LYS A 138 23.90 4.80 1.64
N ASN A 139 22.81 4.94 0.91
CA ASN A 139 22.82 5.24 -0.51
C ASN A 139 22.66 6.75 -0.70
N ASN A 140 23.67 7.41 -1.28
CA ASN A 140 23.65 8.87 -1.46
C ASN A 140 22.83 9.34 -2.68
N ARG A 141 22.23 8.41 -3.44
CA ARG A 141 21.40 8.74 -4.61
C ARG A 141 20.01 9.27 -4.24
N PHE A 142 19.58 9.10 -2.99
CA PHE A 142 18.29 9.57 -2.51
C PHE A 142 18.33 9.86 -1.00
N PRO A 143 17.38 10.67 -0.49
CA PRO A 143 17.26 10.93 0.94
C PRO A 143 17.03 9.64 1.74
N MET A 144 17.74 9.51 2.86
CA MET A 144 17.64 8.35 3.75
C MET A 144 17.71 8.76 5.22
N VAL A 145 16.98 8.03 6.05
CA VAL A 145 17.05 8.11 7.52
C VAL A 145 17.67 6.84 8.09
N TYR A 146 18.51 6.98 9.11
CA TYR A 146 19.04 5.83 9.86
C TYR A 146 18.08 5.46 11.00
N GLN A 147 17.78 4.17 11.14
CA GLN A 147 16.98 3.64 12.25
C GLN A 147 17.84 2.67 13.07
N THR A 148 18.05 3.01 14.34
CA THR A 148 18.88 2.25 15.28
C THR A 148 18.47 0.78 15.31
N GLY A 149 19.46 -0.10 15.15
CA GLY A 149 19.26 -1.56 15.15
C GLY A 149 18.64 -2.14 13.87
N LYS A 150 18.32 -1.31 12.86
CA LYS A 150 17.75 -1.78 11.58
C LYS A 150 18.58 -1.38 10.36
N GLY A 151 19.12 -0.16 10.34
CA GLY A 151 19.90 0.37 9.22
C GLY A 151 19.26 1.58 8.56
N TRP A 152 19.62 1.85 7.32
CA TRP A 152 19.15 2.99 6.54
C TRP A 152 17.85 2.68 5.82
N ARG A 153 16.96 3.67 5.68
CA ARG A 153 15.72 3.54 4.92
C ARG A 153 15.49 4.78 4.06
N ARG A 154 15.07 4.59 2.82
CA ARG A 154 14.74 5.69 1.90
C ARG A 154 13.57 6.48 2.47
N VAL A 155 13.65 7.81 2.40
CA VAL A 155 12.55 8.71 2.75
C VAL A 155 12.04 9.49 1.54
N VAL A 156 10.75 9.79 1.55
CA VAL A 156 10.05 10.57 0.53
C VAL A 156 9.17 11.63 1.21
N PRO A 157 8.79 12.69 0.48
CA PRO A 157 7.77 13.64 0.97
C PRO A 157 6.45 12.92 1.23
N SER A 158 5.64 13.39 2.18
CA SER A 158 4.33 12.80 2.51
C SER A 158 3.24 13.81 2.72
#